data_AF-A0A0Q7W980-F1
#
_entry.id   AF-A0A0Q7W980-F1
#
_cell.length_a   1.000
_cell.length_b   1.000
_cell.length_c   1.000
_cell.angle_alpha   90.00
_cell.angle_beta   90.00
_cell.angle_gamma   90.00
#
_symmetry.space_group_name_H-M   'P 1'
#
loop_
_entity.id
_entity.type
_entity.pdbx_description
1 polymer ?
#
loop_
_entity_poly.entity_id
_entity_poly.type
_entity_poly.pdbx_seq_one_letter_code
_entity_poly.pdbx_strand_id
1 'polypeptide(L)'
;MTTLTVGQGQQYSTISAAVNASHDGDVIQVQAGTYTNDFATINTKITLQGVGGMVHMVATGDIPNDKGILIVNTDATIDHFEFSGAQGASGNDAGIRYQGGALTLTNDYFHNNQNGLMGGGVVGGTITIINSEFANNGAGDGYTHNLYVGDIAKLTISDSYFHDAVVGHEIKSRAAETVITNTRIIDDYSTSSYSVDLPNGGKVTLSGNFIQQGPNGDNPNIVAYGAEGVTHTVNSLTMTGNTVLNDMGRGTLVFDASGTSATLDGTKVWGLSDSQLASSSAVKVTNTTHLSTEPTLDISHPWATSTPTPTPIPEPTPTPTPTPTPTPTPTPTPTPTPTPTPSPTGINWSGGGRGDVKSGGLGNDSLSGNGGADKLSGLAGDDTLSGGSGNDTLLGGSGNDSLLGGSGNDFLLGGTGNDRLAGGGGNDVYKFETGGGHDTVMGFAAHNYSGAERDHFDVSGLGVHSWDYASAIHMTDTSAGVVISVGDMDMLVSGMHASSFSAADFLFA
;
A
#
# COMPACT_ATOMS: atom_id res chain seq x y z
N MET A 1 23.99 8.50 9.01
CA MET A 1 24.29 7.07 8.75
C MET A 1 23.29 6.27 9.54
N THR A 2 22.36 5.60 8.85
CA THR A 2 21.42 4.65 9.46
C THR A 2 22.25 3.56 10.13
N THR A 3 22.10 3.42 11.45
CA THR A 3 22.91 2.49 12.24
C THR A 3 22.05 1.27 12.52
N LEU A 4 22.28 0.18 11.81
CA LEU A 4 21.58 -1.10 12.03
C LEU A 4 22.34 -1.89 13.09
N THR A 5 21.66 -2.42 14.09
CA THR A 5 22.32 -3.18 15.17
C THR A 5 21.88 -4.63 15.16
N VAL A 6 22.82 -5.56 15.02
CA VAL A 6 22.58 -7.01 15.12
C VAL A 6 23.04 -7.49 16.49
N GLY A 7 22.17 -8.21 17.20
CA GLY A 7 22.51 -8.86 18.46
C GLY A 7 23.11 -7.88 19.49
N GLN A 8 24.32 -8.16 19.98
CA GLN A 8 25.00 -7.37 21.03
C GLN A 8 25.77 -6.13 20.53
N GLY A 9 25.33 -5.46 19.47
CA GLY A 9 25.88 -4.14 19.11
C GLY A 9 26.73 -4.07 17.84
N GLN A 10 26.78 -5.12 17.02
CA GLN A 10 27.48 -5.05 15.73
C GLN A 10 26.70 -4.15 14.76
N GLN A 11 27.40 -3.22 14.11
CA GLN A 11 26.79 -2.22 13.24
C GLN A 11 26.94 -2.57 11.76
N TYR A 12 25.86 -2.41 11.02
CA TYR A 12 25.82 -2.65 9.58
C TYR A 12 25.22 -1.44 8.86
N SER A 13 25.60 -1.28 7.59
CA SER A 13 25.11 -0.19 6.73
C SER A 13 23.91 -0.58 5.86
N THR A 14 23.61 -1.88 5.73
CA THR A 14 22.47 -2.42 4.96
C THR A 14 21.81 -3.57 5.71
N ILE A 15 20.51 -3.73 5.54
CA ILE A 15 19.69 -4.81 6.12
C ILE A 15 20.17 -6.14 5.54
N SER A 16 20.45 -6.21 4.24
CA SER A 16 21.06 -7.37 3.59
C SER A 16 22.35 -7.83 4.27
N ALA A 17 23.26 -6.92 4.62
CA ALA A 17 24.50 -7.25 5.31
C ALA A 17 24.26 -7.72 6.75
N ALA A 18 23.32 -7.08 7.46
CA ALA A 18 22.92 -7.46 8.81
C ALA A 18 22.31 -8.88 8.85
N VAL A 19 21.38 -9.17 7.94
CA VAL A 19 20.75 -10.49 7.78
C VAL A 19 21.80 -11.55 7.46
N ASN A 20 22.71 -11.29 6.51
CA ASN A 20 23.76 -12.24 6.14
C ASN A 20 24.75 -12.57 7.28
N ALA A 21 24.91 -11.67 8.24
CA ALA A 21 25.81 -11.85 9.38
C ALA A 21 25.11 -12.39 10.64
N SER A 22 23.79 -12.56 10.60
CA SER A 22 22.97 -12.95 11.75
C SER A 22 23.09 -14.44 12.11
N HIS A 23 22.83 -14.73 13.37
CA HIS A 23 22.74 -16.07 13.96
C HIS A 23 21.33 -16.33 14.52
N ASP A 24 21.01 -17.59 14.77
CA ASP A 24 19.71 -17.99 15.30
C ASP A 24 19.40 -17.26 16.63
N GLY A 25 18.25 -16.61 16.68
CA GLY A 25 17.77 -15.83 17.82
C GLY A 25 18.18 -14.36 17.80
N ASP A 26 18.96 -13.89 16.81
CA ASP A 26 19.34 -12.48 16.74
C ASP A 26 18.13 -11.58 16.49
N VAL A 27 18.16 -10.42 17.15
CA VAL A 27 17.28 -9.28 16.85
C VAL A 27 18.10 -8.24 16.09
N ILE A 28 17.59 -7.81 14.95
CA ILE A 28 18.15 -6.77 14.12
C ILE A 28 17.29 -5.53 14.29
N GLN A 29 17.81 -4.55 15.01
CA GLN A 29 17.16 -3.25 15.17
C GLN A 29 17.49 -2.37 13.97
N VAL A 30 16.45 -1.95 13.27
CA VAL A 30 16.50 -1.22 12.02
C VAL A 30 15.91 0.16 12.24
N GLN A 31 16.74 1.20 12.13
CA GLN A 31 16.28 2.57 12.32
C GLN A 31 15.29 2.94 11.20
N ALA A 32 14.23 3.65 11.56
CA ALA A 32 13.26 4.18 10.62
C ALA A 32 13.94 5.00 9.51
N GLY A 33 13.38 4.91 8.31
CA GLY A 33 13.92 5.52 7.10
C GLY A 33 13.77 4.64 5.88
N THR A 34 14.21 5.14 4.73
CA THR A 34 14.05 4.46 3.44
C THR A 34 15.28 3.65 3.05
N TYR A 35 15.05 2.39 2.74
CA TYR A 35 16.01 1.39 2.32
C TYR A 35 15.68 0.95 0.90
N THR A 36 16.24 1.67 -0.08
CA THR A 36 15.97 1.44 -1.49
C THR A 36 16.81 0.27 -2.03
N ASN A 37 16.14 -0.72 -2.62
CA ASN A 37 16.76 -1.92 -3.22
C ASN A 37 17.69 -2.71 -2.29
N ASP A 38 17.46 -2.64 -0.97
CA ASP A 38 18.23 -3.39 0.04
C ASP A 38 17.60 -4.77 0.28
N PHE A 39 17.66 -5.62 -0.75
CA PHE A 39 17.01 -6.92 -0.74
C PHE A 39 17.75 -7.94 0.13
N ALA A 40 17.02 -8.76 0.89
CA ALA A 40 17.63 -9.75 1.78
C ALA A 40 16.93 -11.11 1.75
N THR A 41 17.73 -12.17 1.93
CA THR A 41 17.24 -13.55 2.09
C THR A 41 17.50 -14.02 3.51
N ILE A 42 16.43 -14.27 4.26
CA ILE A 42 16.47 -14.75 5.64
C ILE A 42 16.59 -16.27 5.62
N ASN A 43 17.80 -16.74 5.90
CA ASN A 43 18.13 -18.17 6.04
C ASN A 43 18.37 -18.59 7.49
N THR A 44 18.34 -17.64 8.42
CA THR A 44 18.64 -17.80 9.85
C THR A 44 17.45 -17.35 10.67
N LYS A 45 17.17 -17.99 11.81
CA LYS A 45 16.03 -17.61 12.65
C LYS A 45 16.28 -16.25 13.30
N ILE A 46 15.55 -15.21 12.90
CA ILE A 46 15.80 -13.84 13.38
C ILE A 46 14.53 -13.03 13.62
N THR A 47 14.69 -11.88 14.28
CA THR A 47 13.69 -10.81 14.35
C THR A 47 14.23 -9.56 13.64
N LEU A 48 13.48 -9.01 12.68
CA LEU A 48 13.68 -7.67 12.15
C LEU A 48 12.73 -6.72 12.88
N GLN A 49 13.27 -5.69 13.52
CA GLN A 49 12.49 -4.74 14.32
C GLN A 49 12.77 -3.30 13.89
N GLY A 50 11.76 -2.61 13.39
CA GLY A 50 11.78 -1.17 13.17
C GLY A 50 11.88 -0.41 14.50
N VAL A 51 12.79 0.57 14.56
CA VAL A 51 12.96 1.44 15.74
C VAL A 51 12.92 2.91 15.32
N GLY A 52 12.24 3.73 16.11
CA GLY A 52 12.06 5.15 15.81
C GLY A 52 11.00 5.47 14.74
N GLY A 53 10.22 4.48 14.30
CA GLY A 53 9.18 4.62 13.28
C GLY A 53 9.16 3.44 12.31
N MET A 54 8.44 3.61 11.20
CA MET A 54 8.35 2.63 10.12
C MET A 54 9.68 2.54 9.35
N VAL A 55 10.09 1.32 9.01
CA VAL A 55 11.19 1.08 8.08
C VAL A 55 10.64 0.88 6.67
N HIS A 56 11.03 1.73 5.72
CA HIS A 56 10.50 1.71 4.36
C HIS A 56 11.42 0.92 3.42
N MET A 57 11.05 -0.32 3.09
CA MET A 57 11.75 -1.19 2.16
C MET A 57 11.20 -1.02 0.74
N VAL A 58 11.89 -0.21 -0.07
CA VAL A 58 11.36 0.24 -1.37
C VAL A 58 12.15 -0.39 -2.52
N ALA A 59 11.46 -1.12 -3.39
CA ALA A 59 12.02 -1.55 -4.68
C ALA A 59 11.74 -0.49 -5.75
N THR A 60 12.76 -0.12 -6.54
CA THR A 60 12.63 0.83 -7.66
C THR A 60 13.04 0.22 -9.01
N GLY A 61 13.33 -1.07 -9.03
CA GLY A 61 13.69 -1.83 -10.23
C GLY A 61 13.41 -3.31 -10.07
N ASP A 62 13.83 -4.10 -11.05
CA ASP A 62 13.63 -5.55 -11.04
C ASP A 62 14.23 -6.20 -9.78
N ILE A 63 13.45 -7.06 -9.12
CA ILE A 63 13.90 -7.82 -7.96
C ILE A 63 14.71 -9.05 -8.42
N PRO A 64 15.99 -9.21 -8.03
CA PRO A 64 16.80 -10.36 -8.41
C PRO A 64 16.28 -11.69 -7.83
N ASN A 65 16.57 -12.82 -8.52
CA ASN A 65 16.52 -14.21 -8.01
C ASN A 65 15.42 -14.51 -6.95
N ASP A 66 14.24 -14.94 -7.41
CA ASP A 66 13.08 -15.34 -6.59
C ASP A 66 12.25 -14.22 -5.95
N LYS A 67 12.17 -13.07 -6.66
CA LYS A 67 10.99 -12.17 -6.75
C LYS A 67 10.36 -11.72 -5.42
N GLY A 68 11.15 -11.39 -4.39
CA GLY A 68 10.69 -10.78 -3.14
C GLY A 68 11.66 -9.73 -2.60
N ILE A 69 11.19 -8.60 -2.07
CA ILE A 69 12.05 -7.60 -1.39
C ILE A 69 12.76 -8.26 -0.20
N LEU A 70 11.99 -9.05 0.56
CA LEU A 70 12.53 -10.05 1.47
C LEU A 70 12.12 -11.45 1.02
N ILE A 71 13.05 -12.38 1.14
CA ILE A 71 12.80 -13.82 0.96
C ILE A 71 12.96 -14.49 2.31
N VAL A 72 11.95 -15.24 2.75
CA VAL A 72 11.92 -15.90 4.07
C VAL A 72 11.97 -17.41 3.90
N ASN A 73 13.10 -18.03 4.22
CA ASN A 73 13.31 -19.47 4.08
C ASN A 73 13.18 -20.24 5.41
N THR A 74 13.11 -19.53 6.52
CA THR A 74 13.08 -20.08 7.89
C THR A 74 12.24 -19.21 8.82
N ASP A 75 12.21 -19.54 10.10
CA ASP A 75 11.53 -18.76 11.14
C ASP A 75 11.96 -17.29 11.13
N ALA A 76 11.00 -16.37 11.02
CA ALA A 76 11.27 -14.94 11.06
C ALA A 76 10.14 -14.19 11.76
N THR A 77 10.52 -13.15 12.51
CA THR A 77 9.58 -12.13 12.97
C THR A 77 9.95 -10.81 12.32
N ILE A 78 8.97 -10.10 11.78
CA ILE A 78 9.13 -8.78 11.17
C ILE A 78 8.12 -7.88 11.88
N ASP A 79 8.60 -6.72 12.32
CA ASP A 79 7.81 -5.78 13.10
C ASP A 79 8.14 -4.34 12.71
N HIS A 80 7.12 -3.56 12.36
CA HIS A 80 7.24 -2.19 11.88
C HIS A 80 8.05 -2.03 10.59
N PHE A 81 7.68 -2.74 9.53
CA PHE A 81 8.20 -2.53 8.18
C PHE A 81 7.11 -2.20 7.16
N GLU A 82 7.45 -1.32 6.22
CA GLU A 82 6.71 -1.07 4.99
C GLU A 82 7.46 -1.70 3.80
N PHE A 83 6.71 -2.33 2.89
CA PHE A 83 7.22 -2.95 1.67
C PHE A 83 6.47 -2.44 0.45
N SER A 84 7.20 -1.83 -0.50
CA SER A 84 6.59 -1.28 -1.71
C SER A 84 7.47 -1.34 -2.95
N GLY A 85 6.82 -1.18 -4.10
CA GLY A 85 7.47 -1.01 -5.40
C GLY A 85 7.98 -2.29 -6.05
N ALA A 86 7.67 -3.46 -5.50
CA ALA A 86 7.99 -4.74 -6.12
C ALA A 86 7.14 -4.93 -7.39
N GLN A 87 7.65 -4.47 -8.54
CA GLN A 87 6.89 -4.29 -9.80
C GLN A 87 7.58 -4.89 -11.03
N GLY A 88 8.30 -5.99 -10.89
CA GLY A 88 9.07 -6.58 -12.00
C GLY A 88 8.20 -7.03 -13.19
N ALA A 89 8.84 -7.13 -14.36
CA ALA A 89 8.17 -7.42 -15.63
C ALA A 89 7.49 -8.81 -15.72
N SER A 90 7.61 -9.64 -14.68
CA SER A 90 7.25 -11.06 -14.69
C SER A 90 6.03 -11.43 -13.84
N GLY A 91 5.33 -10.43 -13.30
CA GLY A 91 4.01 -10.58 -12.67
C GLY A 91 3.98 -11.27 -11.30
N ASN A 92 5.14 -11.49 -10.67
CA ASN A 92 5.24 -12.33 -9.46
C ASN A 92 6.16 -11.76 -8.38
N ASP A 93 6.50 -10.47 -8.49
CA ASP A 93 7.32 -9.79 -7.50
C ASP A 93 6.48 -9.52 -6.25
N ALA A 94 7.12 -9.63 -5.09
CA ALA A 94 6.45 -9.54 -3.81
C ALA A 94 7.17 -8.60 -2.84
N GLY A 95 6.44 -7.99 -1.91
CA GLY A 95 7.04 -7.41 -0.72
C GLY A 95 7.78 -8.48 0.08
N ILE A 96 7.08 -9.56 0.42
CA ILE A 96 7.69 -10.77 0.99
C ILE A 96 7.40 -12.00 0.14
N ARG A 97 8.47 -12.71 -0.23
CA ARG A 97 8.41 -14.08 -0.74
C ARG A 97 8.62 -15.06 0.42
N TYR A 98 7.57 -15.77 0.79
CA TYR A 98 7.63 -16.79 1.85
C TYR A 98 7.94 -18.18 1.27
N GLN A 99 8.99 -18.83 1.75
CA GLN A 99 9.47 -20.14 1.29
C GLN A 99 9.66 -21.17 2.42
N GLY A 100 9.37 -20.85 3.69
CA GLY A 100 9.43 -21.84 4.76
C GLY A 100 9.48 -21.25 6.17
N GLY A 101 9.37 -22.13 7.18
CA GLY A 101 9.45 -21.77 8.60
C GLY A 101 8.20 -21.10 9.16
N ALA A 102 8.30 -20.58 10.39
CA ALA A 102 7.26 -19.77 11.01
C ALA A 102 7.51 -18.26 10.77
N LEU A 103 6.63 -17.61 10.01
CA LEU A 103 6.68 -16.16 9.77
C LEU A 103 5.66 -15.45 10.66
N THR A 104 6.10 -14.44 11.40
CA THR A 104 5.23 -13.51 12.14
C THR A 104 5.44 -12.09 11.61
N LEU A 105 4.35 -11.43 11.23
CA LEU A 105 4.29 -10.04 10.78
C LEU A 105 3.46 -9.24 11.78
N THR A 106 3.99 -8.10 12.23
CA THR A 106 3.31 -7.23 13.21
C THR A 106 3.48 -5.77 12.83
N ASN A 107 2.40 -4.98 12.79
CA ASN A 107 2.46 -3.54 12.48
C ASN A 107 3.15 -3.23 11.14
N ASP A 108 3.00 -4.12 10.17
CA ASP A 108 3.66 -4.00 8.87
C ASP A 108 2.70 -3.46 7.81
N TYR A 109 3.24 -2.84 6.76
CA TYR A 109 2.46 -2.29 5.66
C TYR A 109 2.97 -2.78 4.31
N PHE A 110 2.10 -3.32 3.48
CA PHE A 110 2.45 -3.83 2.15
C PHE A 110 1.62 -3.10 1.12
N HIS A 111 2.27 -2.34 0.22
CA HIS A 111 1.51 -1.63 -0.80
C HIS A 111 2.24 -1.43 -2.11
N ASN A 112 1.47 -1.23 -3.18
CA ASN A 112 2.00 -0.97 -4.51
C ASN A 112 3.04 -2.02 -4.96
N ASN A 113 2.77 -3.29 -4.65
CA ASN A 113 3.53 -4.44 -5.16
C ASN A 113 2.69 -5.24 -6.15
N GLN A 114 3.30 -6.12 -6.96
CA GLN A 114 2.52 -7.13 -7.66
C GLN A 114 1.89 -8.07 -6.63
N ASN A 115 2.64 -8.47 -5.61
CA ASN A 115 2.11 -9.22 -4.47
C ASN A 115 2.54 -8.59 -3.14
N GLY A 116 1.65 -8.42 -2.17
CA GLY A 116 2.06 -7.98 -0.84
C GLY A 116 2.92 -9.05 -0.16
N LEU A 117 2.29 -10.21 0.10
CA LEU A 117 2.97 -11.43 0.50
C LEU A 117 2.61 -12.58 -0.44
N MET A 118 3.64 -13.28 -0.92
CA MET A 118 3.49 -14.43 -1.80
C MET A 118 4.20 -15.66 -1.21
N GLY A 119 3.43 -16.68 -0.86
CA GLY A 119 3.93 -18.00 -0.50
C GLY A 119 4.38 -18.81 -1.73
N GLY A 120 5.45 -19.58 -1.56
CA GLY A 120 5.80 -20.70 -2.44
C GLY A 120 4.77 -21.84 -2.36
N GLY A 121 5.04 -22.96 -3.04
CA GLY A 121 4.16 -24.14 -3.09
C GLY A 121 3.95 -24.86 -1.74
N VAL A 122 4.28 -26.15 -1.68
CA VAL A 122 4.12 -26.93 -0.42
C VAL A 122 5.31 -26.67 0.50
N VAL A 123 5.09 -25.91 1.55
CA VAL A 123 6.14 -25.48 2.50
C VAL A 123 5.90 -25.89 3.94
N GLY A 124 4.67 -26.29 4.30
CA GLY A 124 4.37 -26.92 5.60
C GLY A 124 4.58 -26.05 6.85
N GLY A 125 4.97 -24.78 6.71
CA GLY A 125 5.19 -23.86 7.82
C GLY A 125 3.93 -23.11 8.26
N THR A 126 4.09 -21.99 8.95
CA THR A 126 2.98 -21.19 9.49
C THR A 126 3.21 -19.70 9.27
N ILE A 127 2.12 -18.95 9.05
CA ILE A 127 2.15 -17.49 8.93
C ILE A 127 1.17 -16.90 9.95
N THR A 128 1.63 -15.89 10.69
CA THR A 128 0.84 -15.09 11.62
C THR A 128 0.98 -13.61 11.24
N ILE A 129 -0.14 -12.92 11.05
CA ILE A 129 -0.21 -11.50 10.68
C ILE A 129 -1.06 -10.77 11.72
N ILE A 130 -0.52 -9.70 12.30
CA ILE A 130 -1.15 -8.98 13.41
C ILE A 130 -1.03 -7.48 13.17
N ASN A 131 -2.13 -6.74 13.22
CA ASN A 131 -2.11 -5.27 13.12
C ASN A 131 -1.40 -4.73 11.86
N SER A 132 -1.34 -5.55 10.80
CA SER A 132 -0.69 -5.20 9.54
C SER A 132 -1.71 -4.82 8.47
N GLU A 133 -1.25 -4.09 7.46
CA GLU A 133 -2.06 -3.64 6.34
C GLU A 133 -1.49 -4.08 4.99
N PHE A 134 -2.40 -4.43 4.07
CA PHE A 134 -2.10 -4.78 2.69
C PHE A 134 -3.03 -3.97 1.79
N ALA A 135 -2.46 -3.04 1.01
CA ALA A 135 -3.21 -2.07 0.22
C ALA A 135 -2.69 -1.99 -1.21
N ASN A 136 -3.55 -1.90 -2.23
CA ASN A 136 -3.12 -1.57 -3.60
C ASN A 136 -2.03 -2.51 -4.17
N ASN A 137 -1.93 -3.75 -3.67
CA ASN A 137 -1.10 -4.75 -4.33
C ASN A 137 -1.92 -5.43 -5.42
N GLY A 138 -1.27 -6.12 -6.35
CA GLY A 138 -2.00 -6.74 -7.46
C GLY A 138 -1.62 -6.19 -8.83
N ALA A 139 -0.68 -5.27 -8.94
CA ALA A 139 -0.28 -4.69 -10.23
C ALA A 139 0.44 -5.74 -11.11
N GLY A 140 -0.20 -6.21 -12.18
CA GLY A 140 0.37 -7.23 -13.08
C GLY A 140 -0.68 -8.06 -13.83
N ASP A 141 -0.26 -9.18 -14.40
CA ASP A 141 -1.09 -10.09 -15.20
C ASP A 141 -1.73 -11.20 -14.34
N GLY A 142 -2.98 -11.02 -13.91
CA GLY A 142 -3.92 -12.09 -13.56
C GLY A 142 -3.65 -13.00 -12.33
N TYR A 143 -2.47 -12.94 -11.71
CA TYR A 143 -2.05 -13.85 -10.61
C TYR A 143 -1.47 -13.14 -9.39
N THR A 144 -1.87 -11.89 -9.20
CA THR A 144 -1.27 -10.93 -8.27
C THR A 144 -2.22 -10.67 -7.10
N HIS A 145 -1.73 -10.58 -5.87
CA HIS A 145 -2.57 -10.61 -4.65
C HIS A 145 -2.09 -9.65 -3.57
N ASN A 146 -2.99 -9.18 -2.71
CA ASN A 146 -2.57 -8.63 -1.42
C ASN A 146 -1.87 -9.73 -0.60
N LEU A 147 -2.55 -10.87 -0.44
CA LEU A 147 -1.99 -12.06 0.19
C LEU A 147 -2.28 -13.33 -0.61
N TYR A 148 -1.23 -14.03 -0.99
CA TYR A 148 -1.30 -15.41 -1.46
C TYR A 148 -0.46 -16.32 -0.58
N VAL A 149 -1.05 -17.36 -0.02
CA VAL A 149 -0.31 -18.43 0.68
C VAL A 149 -0.57 -19.79 0.05
N GLY A 150 0.52 -20.51 -0.22
CA GLY A 150 0.48 -21.88 -0.72
C GLY A 150 0.09 -22.90 0.36
N ASP A 151 0.48 -24.16 0.15
CA ASP A 151 0.10 -25.27 1.03
C ASP A 151 0.96 -25.24 2.31
N ILE A 152 0.48 -24.46 3.29
CA ILE A 152 1.07 -24.32 4.63
C ILE A 152 0.20 -24.99 5.69
N ALA A 153 0.78 -25.22 6.88
CA ALA A 153 0.03 -25.83 7.98
C ALA A 153 -1.04 -24.89 8.54
N LYS A 154 -0.71 -23.60 8.72
CA LYS A 154 -1.61 -22.63 9.33
C LYS A 154 -1.37 -21.19 8.88
N LEU A 155 -2.46 -20.49 8.57
CA LEU A 155 -2.52 -19.03 8.44
C LEU A 155 -3.34 -18.45 9.59
N THR A 156 -2.80 -17.45 10.29
CA THR A 156 -3.53 -16.66 11.30
C THR A 156 -3.42 -15.18 10.95
N ILE A 157 -4.54 -14.47 10.92
CA ILE A 157 -4.62 -13.02 10.67
C ILE A 157 -5.50 -12.41 11.77
N SER A 158 -5.02 -11.36 12.43
CA SER A 158 -5.81 -10.61 13.39
C SER A 158 -5.58 -9.11 13.35
N ASP A 159 -6.64 -8.34 13.60
CA ASP A 159 -6.57 -6.88 13.77
C ASP A 159 -5.98 -6.17 12.54
N SER A 160 -6.11 -6.78 11.36
CA SER A 160 -5.45 -6.36 10.13
C SER A 160 -6.40 -5.70 9.15
N TYR A 161 -5.83 -5.08 8.11
CA TYR A 161 -6.59 -4.43 7.05
C TYR A 161 -6.09 -4.86 5.66
N PHE A 162 -6.98 -5.39 4.84
CA PHE A 162 -6.72 -5.78 3.45
C PHE A 162 -7.65 -5.00 2.55
N HIS A 163 -7.11 -4.25 1.59
CA HIS A 163 -7.94 -3.52 0.64
C HIS A 163 -7.30 -3.24 -0.72
N ASP A 164 -8.18 -2.96 -1.68
CA ASP A 164 -7.88 -2.42 -3.01
C ASP A 164 -6.91 -3.27 -3.83
N ALA A 165 -7.04 -4.59 -3.76
CA ALA A 165 -6.27 -5.46 -4.62
C ALA A 165 -6.64 -5.23 -6.11
N VAL A 166 -5.63 -5.02 -6.98
CA VAL A 166 -5.88 -4.51 -8.34
C VAL A 166 -6.44 -5.60 -9.28
N VAL A 167 -5.75 -6.75 -9.42
CA VAL A 167 -6.11 -7.82 -10.38
C VAL A 167 -6.30 -9.19 -9.72
N GLY A 168 -6.19 -9.32 -8.39
CA GLY A 168 -6.46 -10.58 -7.68
C GLY A 168 -6.89 -10.39 -6.23
N HIS A 169 -6.92 -11.47 -5.45
CA HIS A 169 -7.57 -11.51 -4.13
C HIS A 169 -6.94 -10.61 -3.07
N GLU A 170 -7.81 -10.10 -2.21
CA GLU A 170 -7.42 -9.58 -0.90
C GLU A 170 -6.69 -10.67 -0.12
N ILE A 171 -7.33 -11.84 0.03
CA ILE A 171 -6.77 -13.00 0.73
C ILE A 171 -7.03 -14.28 -0.06
N LYS A 172 -5.96 -14.95 -0.50
CA LYS A 172 -5.99 -16.32 -1.04
C LYS A 172 -5.16 -17.25 -0.18
N SER A 173 -5.79 -18.28 0.39
CA SER A 173 -5.13 -19.23 1.29
C SER A 173 -5.39 -20.69 0.92
N ARG A 174 -4.30 -21.44 0.74
CA ARG A 174 -4.31 -22.91 0.60
C ARG A 174 -3.94 -23.64 1.90
N ALA A 175 -3.86 -22.92 3.03
CA ALA A 175 -3.48 -23.48 4.32
C ALA A 175 -4.44 -24.57 4.81
N ALA A 176 -3.93 -25.56 5.54
CA ALA A 176 -4.75 -26.59 6.17
C ALA A 176 -5.65 -26.06 7.29
N GLU A 177 -5.20 -25.02 8.01
CA GLU A 177 -6.00 -24.23 8.96
C GLU A 177 -5.87 -22.74 8.64
N THR A 178 -6.99 -22.03 8.51
CA THR A 178 -7.02 -20.57 8.33
C THR A 178 -7.88 -19.94 9.42
N VAL A 179 -7.32 -18.97 10.14
CA VAL A 179 -8.03 -18.21 11.19
C VAL A 179 -7.89 -16.73 10.88
N ILE A 180 -9.02 -16.03 10.71
CA ILE A 180 -9.07 -14.59 10.45
C ILE A 180 -10.02 -13.96 11.45
N THR A 181 -9.53 -13.02 12.25
CA THR A 181 -10.31 -12.42 13.34
C THR A 181 -10.13 -10.92 13.45
N ASN A 182 -11.23 -10.19 13.66
CA ASN A 182 -11.19 -8.72 13.81
C ASN A 182 -10.43 -8.02 12.66
N THR A 183 -10.53 -8.56 11.44
CA THR A 183 -9.85 -8.05 10.26
C THR A 183 -10.86 -7.33 9.36
N ARG A 184 -10.42 -6.23 8.75
CA ARG A 184 -11.14 -5.53 7.69
C ARG A 184 -10.65 -6.03 6.33
N ILE A 185 -11.57 -6.43 5.46
CA ILE A 185 -11.29 -6.96 4.12
C ILE A 185 -12.22 -6.22 3.15
N ILE A 186 -11.69 -5.31 2.35
CA ILE A 186 -12.48 -4.39 1.53
C ILE A 186 -11.99 -4.45 0.10
N ASP A 187 -12.80 -5.00 -0.80
CA ASP A 187 -12.46 -5.10 -2.22
C ASP A 187 -13.31 -4.12 -3.04
N ASP A 188 -12.85 -2.89 -3.22
CA ASP A 188 -13.59 -1.84 -3.93
C ASP A 188 -13.25 -1.73 -5.43
N TYR A 189 -12.10 -2.27 -5.83
CA TYR A 189 -11.54 -2.05 -7.17
C TYR A 189 -11.37 -3.30 -8.03
N SER A 190 -11.33 -4.51 -7.44
CA SER A 190 -10.76 -5.64 -8.18
C SER A 190 -11.65 -6.11 -9.33
N THR A 191 -11.00 -6.43 -10.45
CA THR A 191 -11.64 -6.90 -11.69
C THR A 191 -11.59 -8.42 -11.86
N SER A 192 -11.17 -9.20 -10.85
CA SER A 192 -11.23 -10.68 -10.97
C SER A 192 -11.30 -11.47 -9.66
N SER A 193 -11.59 -10.81 -8.54
CA SER A 193 -11.20 -11.34 -7.23
C SER A 193 -12.37 -11.69 -6.32
N TYR A 194 -12.17 -12.75 -5.52
CA TYR A 194 -12.84 -12.92 -4.23
C TYR A 194 -12.16 -12.03 -3.18
N SER A 195 -12.94 -11.50 -2.23
CA SER A 195 -12.38 -10.91 -1.00
C SER A 195 -11.73 -12.00 -0.13
N VAL A 196 -12.26 -13.21 -0.09
CA VAL A 196 -11.59 -14.36 0.55
C VAL A 196 -11.70 -15.62 -0.32
N ASP A 197 -10.56 -16.10 -0.82
CA ASP A 197 -10.45 -17.34 -1.59
C ASP A 197 -9.76 -18.45 -0.78
N LEU A 198 -10.46 -19.56 -0.57
CA LEU A 198 -10.01 -20.73 0.19
C LEU A 198 -10.11 -21.99 -0.68
N PRO A 199 -9.33 -22.07 -1.77
CA PRO A 199 -9.55 -23.03 -2.85
C PRO A 199 -9.50 -24.49 -2.38
N ASN A 200 -8.53 -24.85 -1.53
CA ASN A 200 -8.34 -26.23 -1.07
C ASN A 200 -9.22 -26.61 0.13
N GLY A 201 -10.07 -25.69 0.63
CA GLY A 201 -10.86 -25.88 1.84
C GLY A 201 -9.99 -25.80 3.11
N GLY A 202 -10.11 -26.79 4.00
CA GLY A 202 -9.39 -26.85 5.28
C GLY A 202 -10.25 -26.48 6.49
N LYS A 203 -9.64 -26.39 7.66
CA LYS A 203 -10.31 -25.91 8.88
C LYS A 203 -10.25 -24.38 8.91
N VAL A 204 -11.38 -23.72 8.66
CA VAL A 204 -11.45 -22.26 8.52
C VAL A 204 -12.34 -21.64 9.58
N THR A 205 -11.84 -20.58 10.21
CA THR A 205 -12.58 -19.73 11.15
C THR A 205 -12.46 -18.26 10.74
N LEU A 206 -13.59 -17.63 10.45
CA LEU A 206 -13.71 -16.19 10.21
C LEU A 206 -14.58 -15.60 11.31
N SER A 207 -14.03 -14.78 12.21
CA SER A 207 -14.82 -14.23 13.32
C SER A 207 -14.63 -12.74 13.58
N GLY A 208 -15.74 -12.02 13.74
CA GLY A 208 -15.72 -10.59 14.04
C GLY A 208 -15.09 -9.73 12.94
N ASN A 209 -15.01 -10.23 11.71
CA ASN A 209 -14.42 -9.49 10.60
C ASN A 209 -15.44 -8.53 9.98
N PHE A 210 -14.92 -7.51 9.30
CA PHE A 210 -15.68 -6.68 8.38
C PHE A 210 -15.25 -7.06 6.96
N ILE A 211 -16.20 -7.49 6.12
CA ILE A 211 -15.94 -7.94 4.75
C ILE A 211 -16.81 -7.14 3.79
N GLN A 212 -16.21 -6.47 2.82
CA GLN A 212 -16.91 -5.72 1.79
C GLN A 212 -16.47 -6.20 0.42
N GLN A 213 -17.47 -6.40 -0.44
CA GLN A 213 -17.27 -6.54 -1.87
C GLN A 213 -17.93 -5.34 -2.56
N GLY A 214 -17.09 -4.49 -3.13
CA GLY A 214 -17.48 -3.28 -3.85
C GLY A 214 -18.19 -3.58 -5.17
N PRO A 215 -18.75 -2.53 -5.81
CA PRO A 215 -19.66 -2.67 -6.94
C PRO A 215 -19.04 -3.28 -8.20
N ASN A 216 -17.71 -3.19 -8.34
CA ASN A 216 -16.96 -3.63 -9.51
C ASN A 216 -16.51 -5.10 -9.43
N GLY A 217 -16.86 -5.82 -8.35
CA GLY A 217 -16.49 -7.22 -8.19
C GLY A 217 -16.97 -8.08 -9.37
N ASP A 218 -15.99 -8.63 -10.10
CA ASP A 218 -16.25 -9.54 -11.22
C ASP A 218 -16.66 -10.93 -10.72
N ASN A 219 -16.15 -11.35 -9.55
CA ASN A 219 -16.54 -12.61 -8.96
C ASN A 219 -17.84 -12.48 -8.16
N PRO A 220 -18.90 -13.25 -8.48
CA PRO A 220 -20.15 -13.17 -7.76
C PRO A 220 -20.08 -13.75 -6.35
N ASN A 221 -18.95 -14.25 -5.84
CA ASN A 221 -18.88 -14.81 -4.50
C ASN A 221 -17.91 -14.02 -3.61
N ILE A 222 -18.32 -13.72 -2.37
CA ILE A 222 -17.51 -12.95 -1.43
C ILE A 222 -16.46 -13.87 -0.78
N VAL A 223 -16.91 -15.03 -0.29
CA VAL A 223 -16.07 -16.08 0.28
C VAL A 223 -16.21 -17.36 -0.55
N ALA A 224 -15.14 -17.77 -1.22
CA ALA A 224 -15.05 -19.04 -1.92
C ALA A 224 -14.38 -20.10 -1.05
N TYR A 225 -14.98 -21.29 -0.97
CA TYR A 225 -14.50 -22.38 -0.13
C TYR A 225 -14.52 -23.72 -0.87
N GLY A 226 -13.36 -24.35 -0.98
CA GLY A 226 -13.21 -25.68 -1.58
C GLY A 226 -13.41 -25.72 -3.11
N ALA A 227 -13.21 -24.59 -3.80
CA ALA A 227 -13.52 -24.44 -5.22
C ALA A 227 -12.42 -24.93 -6.18
N GLU A 228 -11.18 -25.16 -5.73
CA GLU A 228 -10.09 -25.62 -6.60
C GLU A 228 -9.24 -26.73 -5.95
N GLY A 229 -8.67 -27.62 -6.76
CA GLY A 229 -7.51 -28.44 -6.35
C GLY A 229 -7.79 -29.70 -5.51
N VAL A 230 -6.77 -30.11 -4.75
CA VAL A 230 -6.81 -31.27 -3.84
C VAL A 230 -7.35 -30.79 -2.50
N THR A 231 -8.60 -31.11 -2.22
CA THR A 231 -9.26 -30.72 -0.97
C THR A 231 -8.57 -31.34 0.24
N HIS A 232 -8.41 -30.55 1.31
CA HIS A 232 -7.96 -31.06 2.60
C HIS A 232 -8.89 -32.15 3.13
N THR A 233 -8.38 -33.05 3.97
CA THR A 233 -9.18 -34.16 4.52
C THR A 233 -10.17 -33.70 5.59
N VAL A 234 -9.87 -32.59 6.26
CA VAL A 234 -10.75 -31.92 7.21
C VAL A 234 -11.21 -30.62 6.56
N ASN A 235 -12.52 -30.52 6.32
CA ASN A 235 -13.15 -29.32 5.78
C ASN A 235 -14.26 -28.87 6.73
N SER A 236 -14.09 -27.68 7.28
CA SER A 236 -15.10 -26.98 8.05
C SER A 236 -14.89 -25.49 7.91
N LEU A 237 -15.93 -24.76 7.48
CA LEU A 237 -15.94 -23.29 7.47
C LEU A 237 -16.86 -22.80 8.58
N THR A 238 -16.35 -21.99 9.49
CA THR A 238 -17.17 -21.30 10.51
C THR A 238 -17.01 -19.80 10.37
N MET A 239 -18.13 -19.10 10.19
CA MET A 239 -18.22 -17.65 10.16
C MET A 239 -19.07 -17.19 11.35
N THR A 240 -18.47 -16.47 12.31
CA THR A 240 -19.18 -16.05 13.52
C THR A 240 -19.06 -14.55 13.78
N GLY A 241 -20.20 -13.87 13.86
CA GLY A 241 -20.26 -12.46 14.25
C GLY A 241 -19.59 -11.48 13.27
N ASN A 242 -19.46 -11.87 12.00
CA ASN A 242 -18.90 -10.99 10.97
C ASN A 242 -19.93 -9.95 10.52
N THR A 243 -19.47 -8.83 9.96
CA THR A 243 -20.29 -7.87 9.22
C THR A 243 -19.90 -7.92 7.76
N VAL A 244 -20.88 -8.06 6.86
CA VAL A 244 -20.67 -8.22 5.43
C VAL A 244 -21.46 -7.18 4.65
N LEU A 245 -20.79 -6.44 3.77
CA LEU A 245 -21.39 -5.52 2.81
C LEU A 245 -21.20 -6.06 1.40
N ASN A 246 -22.25 -5.96 0.59
CA ASN A 246 -22.24 -6.39 -0.80
C ASN A 246 -22.82 -5.30 -1.69
N ASP A 247 -21.94 -4.46 -2.23
CA ASP A 247 -22.31 -3.34 -3.10
C ASP A 247 -22.51 -3.76 -4.55
N MET A 248 -22.09 -4.98 -4.92
CA MET A 248 -22.33 -5.55 -6.26
C MET A 248 -23.81 -5.73 -6.60
N GLY A 249 -24.69 -5.82 -5.60
CA GLY A 249 -26.13 -6.09 -5.80
C GLY A 249 -26.46 -7.46 -6.39
N ARG A 250 -25.46 -8.35 -6.54
CA ARG A 250 -25.58 -9.73 -7.02
C ARG A 250 -24.66 -10.63 -6.22
N GLY A 251 -24.71 -11.94 -6.49
CA GLY A 251 -23.75 -12.88 -5.92
C GLY A 251 -24.19 -13.58 -4.64
N THR A 252 -23.25 -14.30 -4.03
CA THR A 252 -23.44 -15.13 -2.83
C THR A 252 -22.37 -14.80 -1.78
N LEU A 253 -22.74 -14.78 -0.51
CA LEU A 253 -21.78 -14.64 0.59
C LEU A 253 -20.82 -15.82 0.65
N VAL A 254 -21.34 -17.05 0.87
CA VAL A 254 -20.51 -18.26 0.87
C VAL A 254 -20.81 -19.13 -0.33
N PHE A 255 -19.78 -19.35 -1.15
CA PHE A 255 -19.75 -20.40 -2.15
C PHE A 255 -18.97 -21.61 -1.64
N ASP A 256 -19.69 -22.64 -1.20
CA ASP A 256 -19.10 -23.91 -0.78
C ASP A 256 -19.18 -24.95 -1.90
N ALA A 257 -18.04 -25.20 -2.54
CA ALA A 257 -17.88 -26.24 -3.56
C ALA A 257 -17.42 -27.58 -2.99
N SER A 258 -16.98 -27.62 -1.72
CA SER A 258 -16.55 -28.85 -1.05
C SER A 258 -17.71 -29.76 -0.66
N GLY A 259 -18.93 -29.20 -0.56
CA GLY A 259 -20.13 -29.91 -0.10
C GLY A 259 -20.08 -30.28 1.39
N THR A 260 -19.30 -29.56 2.20
CA THR A 260 -19.09 -29.84 3.62
C THR A 260 -19.86 -28.88 4.53
N SER A 261 -19.70 -29.01 5.85
CA SER A 261 -20.46 -28.23 6.83
C SER A 261 -19.87 -26.83 6.99
N ALA A 262 -20.27 -25.88 6.16
CA ALA A 262 -20.11 -24.46 6.45
C ALA A 262 -21.19 -23.98 7.44
N THR A 263 -20.83 -23.12 8.38
CA THR A 263 -21.74 -22.52 9.36
C THR A 263 -21.55 -21.01 9.39
N LEU A 264 -22.65 -20.26 9.25
CA LEU A 264 -22.72 -18.82 9.42
C LEU A 264 -23.60 -18.56 10.64
N ASP A 265 -23.03 -17.98 11.68
CA ASP A 265 -23.73 -17.71 12.93
C ASP A 265 -23.55 -16.25 13.37
N GLY A 266 -24.65 -15.52 13.55
CA GLY A 266 -24.61 -14.15 14.05
C GLY A 266 -24.00 -13.13 13.07
N THR A 267 -23.88 -13.49 11.79
CA THR A 267 -23.38 -12.57 10.75
C THR A 267 -24.39 -11.45 10.48
N LYS A 268 -23.91 -10.21 10.39
CA LYS A 268 -24.70 -9.07 9.93
C LYS A 268 -24.43 -8.88 8.44
N VAL A 269 -25.47 -8.66 7.64
CA VAL A 269 -25.35 -8.53 6.19
C VAL A 269 -26.07 -7.29 5.68
N TRP A 270 -25.50 -6.64 4.69
CA TRP A 270 -26.13 -5.58 3.91
C TRP A 270 -25.95 -5.90 2.41
N GLY A 271 -26.96 -5.61 1.57
CA GLY A 271 -26.89 -5.88 0.13
C GLY A 271 -27.03 -7.36 -0.29
N LEU A 272 -27.47 -8.23 0.61
CA LEU A 272 -27.69 -9.67 0.34
C LEU A 272 -29.08 -10.11 0.80
N SER A 273 -29.76 -10.95 0.01
CA SER A 273 -30.98 -11.65 0.44
C SER A 273 -30.67 -12.99 1.11
N ASP A 274 -31.65 -13.60 1.80
CA ASP A 274 -31.48 -14.94 2.40
C ASP A 274 -31.03 -16.01 1.40
N SER A 275 -31.54 -15.95 0.16
CA SER A 275 -31.14 -16.86 -0.92
C SER A 275 -29.69 -16.66 -1.39
N GLN A 276 -29.06 -15.55 -1.03
CA GLN A 276 -27.70 -15.20 -1.40
C GLN A 276 -26.71 -15.42 -0.24
N LEU A 277 -27.15 -15.85 0.93
CA LEU A 277 -26.23 -16.12 2.04
C LEU A 277 -25.37 -17.36 1.79
N ALA A 278 -25.86 -18.30 1.00
CA ALA A 278 -25.20 -19.56 0.73
C ALA A 278 -25.53 -20.11 -0.65
N SER A 279 -24.55 -20.75 -1.30
CA SER A 279 -24.73 -21.39 -2.61
C SER A 279 -25.48 -22.73 -2.54
N SER A 280 -25.62 -23.31 -1.35
CA SER A 280 -26.29 -24.60 -1.15
C SER A 280 -26.94 -24.71 0.23
N SER A 281 -27.87 -25.66 0.36
CA SER A 281 -28.54 -25.98 1.63
C SER A 281 -27.65 -26.71 2.65
N ALA A 282 -26.43 -27.09 2.27
CA ALA A 282 -25.46 -27.70 3.19
C ALA A 282 -24.87 -26.66 4.17
N VAL A 283 -24.85 -25.39 3.75
CA VAL A 283 -24.43 -24.27 4.58
C VAL A 283 -25.52 -23.97 5.61
N LYS A 284 -25.15 -24.05 6.89
CA LYS A 284 -26.07 -23.73 7.99
C LYS A 284 -25.99 -22.25 8.30
N VAL A 285 -27.12 -21.57 8.19
CA VAL A 285 -27.25 -20.14 8.51
C VAL A 285 -28.11 -19.96 9.75
N THR A 286 -27.56 -19.36 10.80
CA THR A 286 -28.23 -19.09 12.08
C THR A 286 -27.97 -17.67 12.55
N ASN A 287 -28.97 -17.07 13.23
CA ASN A 287 -28.84 -15.75 13.87
C ASN A 287 -28.35 -14.61 12.95
N THR A 288 -28.50 -14.73 11.63
CA THR A 288 -28.11 -13.68 10.67
C THR A 288 -29.04 -12.47 10.80
N THR A 289 -28.47 -11.27 10.73
CA THR A 289 -29.21 -10.00 10.77
C THR A 289 -29.03 -9.24 9.47
N HIS A 290 -30.12 -8.91 8.79
CA HIS A 290 -30.11 -7.99 7.64
C HIS A 290 -30.13 -6.54 8.13
N LEU A 291 -29.15 -5.76 7.71
CA LEU A 291 -29.02 -4.36 8.09
C LEU A 291 -29.87 -3.46 7.18
N SER A 292 -30.57 -2.51 7.79
CA SER A 292 -31.43 -1.55 7.07
C SER A 292 -30.66 -0.33 6.55
N THR A 293 -29.44 -0.12 7.03
CA THR A 293 -28.54 0.97 6.68
C THR A 293 -27.15 0.40 6.47
N GLU A 294 -26.43 0.95 5.50
CA GLU A 294 -25.05 0.59 5.23
C GLU A 294 -24.17 0.92 6.45
N PRO A 295 -23.35 -0.02 6.94
CA PRO A 295 -22.41 0.23 8.04
C PRO A 295 -21.34 1.25 7.69
N THR A 296 -21.01 2.12 8.64
CA THR A 296 -19.85 3.02 8.51
C THR A 296 -18.55 2.25 8.64
N LEU A 297 -17.60 2.53 7.74
CA LEU A 297 -16.27 1.94 7.70
C LEU A 297 -15.26 2.81 8.46
N ASP A 298 -14.47 2.17 9.32
CA ASP A 298 -13.25 2.78 9.87
C ASP A 298 -12.08 2.39 8.97
N ILE A 299 -11.61 3.34 8.16
CA ILE A 299 -10.51 3.19 7.19
C ILE A 299 -9.14 3.56 7.79
N SER A 300 -9.05 3.75 9.11
CA SER A 300 -7.77 4.06 9.76
C SER A 300 -6.74 2.95 9.58
N HIS A 301 -5.51 3.34 9.21
CA HIS A 301 -4.37 2.42 9.11
C HIS A 301 -4.10 1.77 10.48
N PRO A 302 -4.18 0.43 10.61
CA PRO A 302 -4.07 -0.26 11.91
C PRO A 302 -2.69 -0.04 12.57
N TRP A 303 -1.63 0.07 11.77
CA TRP A 303 -0.25 0.32 12.22
C TRP A 303 0.02 1.79 12.59
N ALA A 304 -0.81 2.75 12.15
CA ALA A 304 -0.56 4.18 12.42
C ALA A 304 -0.78 4.55 13.91
N THR A 305 -1.46 3.69 14.67
CA THR A 305 -1.78 3.94 16.09
C THR A 305 -0.77 3.32 17.06
N SER A 306 0.11 2.43 16.59
CA SER A 306 1.14 1.81 17.43
C SER A 306 2.39 2.66 17.47
N THR A 307 2.57 3.43 18.54
CA THR A 307 3.91 3.92 18.91
C THR A 307 4.70 2.73 19.48
N PRO A 308 5.81 2.29 18.85
CA PRO A 308 6.59 1.20 19.40
C PRO A 308 7.14 1.64 20.76
N THR A 309 6.63 1.03 21.84
CA THR A 309 7.25 1.17 23.15
C THR A 309 8.46 0.24 23.13
N PRO A 310 9.71 0.75 23.15
CA PRO A 310 10.88 -0.12 23.16
C PRO A 310 10.81 -1.02 24.40
N THR A 311 10.74 -2.33 24.19
CA THR A 311 10.84 -3.31 25.27
C THR A 311 12.15 -3.06 26.02
N PRO A 312 12.13 -2.82 27.34
CA PRO A 312 13.35 -2.57 28.09
C PRO A 312 14.29 -3.77 28.00
N ILE A 313 15.53 -3.52 27.56
CA ILE A 313 16.62 -4.50 27.63
C ILE A 313 16.85 -4.82 29.12
N PRO A 314 16.82 -6.09 29.57
CA PRO A 314 17.30 -6.43 30.91
C PRO A 314 18.78 -6.06 31.01
N GLU A 315 19.11 -5.14 31.91
CA GLU A 315 20.45 -4.60 32.13
C GLU A 315 21.44 -5.73 32.50
N PRO A 316 22.49 -6.01 31.71
CA PRO A 316 23.47 -7.02 32.08
C PRO A 316 24.40 -6.51 33.19
N THR A 317 24.66 -7.38 34.17
CA THR A 317 25.62 -7.16 35.25
C THR A 317 27.03 -6.86 34.69
N PRO A 318 27.73 -5.81 35.16
CA PRO A 318 29.01 -5.41 34.59
C PRO A 318 30.08 -6.50 34.80
N THR A 319 30.65 -6.99 33.71
CA THR A 319 31.85 -7.85 33.69
C THR A 319 33.03 -7.01 33.20
N PRO A 320 34.24 -7.13 33.79
CA PRO A 320 35.30 -6.13 33.64
C PRO A 320 35.90 -6.07 32.23
N THR A 321 36.20 -4.85 31.82
CA THR A 321 36.86 -4.45 30.57
C THR A 321 38.26 -5.10 30.41
N PRO A 322 38.56 -5.80 29.31
CA PRO A 322 39.94 -6.15 28.97
C PRO A 322 40.69 -4.96 28.35
N THR A 323 41.96 -4.82 28.72
CA THR A 323 42.91 -3.80 28.26
C THR A 323 43.13 -3.87 26.73
N PRO A 324 43.18 -2.73 26.01
CA PRO A 324 43.39 -2.75 24.56
C PRO A 324 44.82 -3.17 24.19
N THR A 325 44.93 -4.13 23.28
CA THR A 325 46.16 -4.45 22.53
C THR A 325 46.17 -3.64 21.23
N PRO A 326 47.30 -3.06 20.77
CA PRO A 326 47.32 -2.22 19.57
C PRO A 326 47.12 -3.03 18.27
N THR A 327 46.17 -2.59 17.44
CA THR A 327 45.90 -3.10 16.08
C THR A 327 46.94 -2.56 15.08
N PRO A 328 47.47 -3.38 14.14
CA PRO A 328 48.36 -2.90 13.09
C PRO A 328 47.60 -2.14 11.98
N THR A 329 48.28 -1.13 11.43
CA THR A 329 47.85 -0.25 10.34
C THR A 329 47.44 -1.02 9.06
N PRO A 330 46.27 -0.77 8.45
CA PRO A 330 45.90 -1.35 7.17
C PRO A 330 46.60 -0.65 5.99
N THR A 331 47.09 -1.45 5.05
CA THR A 331 47.62 -1.04 3.74
C THR A 331 46.48 -0.49 2.85
N PRO A 332 46.67 0.60 2.08
CA PRO A 332 45.60 1.16 1.25
C PRO A 332 45.29 0.27 0.03
N THR A 333 44.01 -0.11 -0.10
CA THR A 333 43.41 -0.68 -1.32
C THR A 333 42.97 0.46 -2.26
N PRO A 334 43.15 0.36 -3.59
CA PRO A 334 42.79 1.44 -4.51
C PRO A 334 41.29 1.72 -4.52
N THR A 335 40.96 3.01 -4.43
CA THR A 335 39.61 3.59 -4.49
C THR A 335 38.92 3.25 -5.82
N PRO A 336 37.71 2.65 -5.83
CA PRO A 336 36.89 2.62 -7.03
C PRO A 336 36.43 4.05 -7.34
N THR A 337 36.59 4.46 -8.60
CA THR A 337 36.10 5.75 -9.12
C THR A 337 34.63 5.91 -8.75
N PRO A 338 34.22 7.00 -8.07
CA PRO A 338 32.82 7.23 -7.78
C PRO A 338 32.05 7.43 -9.09
N THR A 339 31.03 6.60 -9.31
CA THR A 339 29.89 6.93 -10.17
C THR A 339 29.33 8.27 -9.69
N PRO A 340 29.02 9.23 -10.58
CA PRO A 340 28.59 10.56 -10.14
C PRO A 340 27.37 10.45 -9.22
N THR A 341 27.56 10.86 -7.97
CA THR A 341 26.49 11.16 -7.03
C THR A 341 25.61 12.24 -7.66
N PRO A 342 24.26 12.12 -7.65
CA PRO A 342 23.40 13.22 -8.08
C PRO A 342 23.78 14.47 -7.29
N SER A 343 23.91 15.58 -8.01
CA SER A 343 24.42 16.83 -7.45
C SER A 343 23.44 17.37 -6.41
N PRO A 344 23.89 17.79 -5.21
CA PRO A 344 23.05 18.51 -4.24
C PRO A 344 22.79 19.97 -4.67
N THR A 345 22.93 20.27 -5.97
CA THR A 345 22.76 21.59 -6.55
C THR A 345 21.64 21.52 -7.58
N GLY A 346 20.73 22.49 -7.53
CA GLY A 346 19.65 22.63 -8.48
C GLY A 346 20.06 22.52 -9.95
N ILE A 347 19.25 21.81 -10.72
CA ILE A 347 19.28 21.60 -12.16
C ILE A 347 18.45 22.69 -12.81
N ASN A 348 19.09 23.52 -13.64
CA ASN A 348 18.39 24.42 -14.55
C ASN A 348 18.35 23.78 -15.93
N TRP A 349 17.17 23.40 -16.41
CA TRP A 349 16.98 22.72 -17.68
C TRP A 349 15.84 23.34 -18.50
N SER A 350 16.06 23.44 -19.80
CA SER A 350 15.10 23.93 -20.78
C SER A 350 15.02 22.96 -21.95
N GLY A 351 13.81 22.52 -22.25
CA GLY A 351 13.41 21.65 -23.34
C GLY A 351 13.23 22.38 -24.68
N GLY A 352 12.74 21.64 -25.67
CA GLY A 352 12.56 22.09 -27.05
C GLY A 352 11.11 22.40 -27.42
N GLY A 353 10.78 22.28 -28.72
CA GLY A 353 9.39 22.36 -29.19
C GLY A 353 8.77 20.98 -29.46
N ARG A 354 9.27 19.94 -28.80
CA ARG A 354 8.83 18.54 -28.89
C ARG A 354 8.68 18.01 -27.47
N GLY A 355 7.84 16.99 -27.30
CA GLY A 355 7.66 16.35 -25.99
C GLY A 355 8.96 15.80 -25.42
N ASP A 356 9.25 16.19 -24.19
CA ASP A 356 10.45 15.90 -23.44
C ASP A 356 10.13 15.11 -22.15
N VAL A 357 11.07 14.29 -21.68
CA VAL A 357 10.97 13.62 -20.37
C VAL A 357 12.17 14.02 -19.54
N LYS A 358 11.93 14.74 -18.44
CA LYS A 358 12.99 15.27 -17.59
C LYS A 358 12.68 15.06 -16.12
N SER A 359 13.67 14.50 -15.42
CA SER A 359 13.71 14.48 -13.96
C SER A 359 14.77 15.44 -13.43
N GLY A 360 14.44 16.05 -12.31
CA GLY A 360 15.29 16.80 -11.43
C GLY A 360 16.21 15.90 -10.60
N GLY A 361 16.50 16.32 -9.37
CA GLY A 361 17.48 15.73 -8.48
C GLY A 361 17.09 15.86 -7.01
N LEU A 362 18.08 16.13 -6.14
CA LEU A 362 17.88 16.24 -4.69
C LEU A 362 17.89 17.69 -4.18
N GLY A 363 17.88 18.67 -5.08
CA GLY A 363 17.90 20.08 -4.72
C GLY A 363 17.00 20.88 -5.64
N ASN A 364 16.79 22.15 -5.29
CA ASN A 364 15.81 23.02 -5.92
C ASN A 364 16.09 23.24 -7.42
N ASP A 365 15.28 22.61 -8.26
CA ASP A 365 15.43 22.54 -9.70
C ASP A 365 14.53 23.55 -10.43
N SER A 366 14.94 23.94 -11.62
CA SER A 366 14.15 24.73 -12.56
C SER A 366 14.07 24.01 -13.89
N LEU A 367 12.90 23.43 -14.18
CA LEU A 367 12.65 22.60 -15.36
C LEU A 367 11.59 23.28 -16.25
N SER A 368 11.92 23.52 -17.52
CA SER A 368 11.00 24.14 -18.50
C SER A 368 10.89 23.25 -19.73
N GLY A 369 9.72 22.70 -20.04
CA GLY A 369 9.45 21.86 -21.22
C GLY A 369 9.37 22.65 -22.53
N ASN A 370 8.82 23.87 -22.45
CA ASN A 370 8.56 24.81 -23.55
C ASN A 370 7.43 24.38 -24.47
N GLY A 371 7.59 23.35 -25.30
CA GLY A 371 6.48 22.94 -26.14
C GLY A 371 6.56 21.50 -26.58
N GLY A 372 5.41 20.89 -26.85
CA GLY A 372 5.27 19.45 -26.91
C GLY A 372 4.49 18.93 -25.71
N ALA A 373 4.24 17.63 -25.66
CA ALA A 373 3.66 16.99 -24.48
C ALA A 373 4.79 16.48 -23.60
N ASP A 374 5.06 17.19 -22.52
CA ASP A 374 6.22 17.04 -21.66
C ASP A 374 5.88 16.27 -20.39
N LYS A 375 6.85 15.50 -19.87
CA LYS A 375 6.79 14.87 -18.56
C LYS A 375 7.95 15.36 -17.70
N LEU A 376 7.65 16.25 -16.76
CA LEU A 376 8.62 16.87 -15.88
C LEU A 376 8.43 16.40 -14.44
N SER A 377 9.52 16.07 -13.76
CA SER A 377 9.51 15.64 -12.36
C SER A 377 10.59 16.37 -11.57
N GLY A 378 10.24 17.06 -10.49
CA GLY A 378 11.18 17.79 -9.62
C GLY A 378 12.00 16.85 -8.73
N LEU A 379 11.32 15.86 -8.13
CA LEU A 379 11.86 14.90 -7.17
C LEU A 379 12.00 15.50 -5.77
N ALA A 380 13.19 15.89 -5.31
CA ALA A 380 13.33 16.44 -3.96
C ALA A 380 13.96 17.82 -4.00
N GLY A 381 13.41 18.75 -3.24
CA GLY A 381 13.80 20.16 -3.26
C GLY A 381 12.57 21.05 -3.42
N ASP A 382 12.72 22.37 -3.25
CA ASP A 382 11.68 23.31 -3.65
C ASP A 382 11.86 23.64 -5.14
N ASP A 383 11.09 22.99 -6.00
CA ASP A 383 11.30 22.97 -7.45
C ASP A 383 10.38 23.94 -8.20
N THR A 384 10.78 24.31 -9.41
CA THR A 384 9.97 25.11 -10.35
C THR A 384 9.86 24.38 -11.68
N LEU A 385 8.66 23.92 -11.99
CA LEU A 385 8.34 23.19 -13.22
C LEU A 385 7.42 24.03 -14.10
N SER A 386 7.75 24.13 -15.39
CA SER A 386 6.91 24.75 -16.42
C SER A 386 6.76 23.82 -17.61
N GLY A 387 5.53 23.39 -17.93
CA GLY A 387 5.23 22.55 -19.09
C GLY A 387 5.41 23.34 -20.39
N GLY A 388 4.62 24.40 -20.56
CA GLY A 388 4.69 25.27 -21.72
C GLY A 388 3.50 25.05 -22.64
N SER A 389 3.70 24.67 -23.90
CA SER A 389 2.59 24.42 -24.82
C SER A 389 2.46 22.94 -25.15
N GLY A 390 1.34 22.32 -24.82
CA GLY A 390 1.01 20.93 -25.09
C GLY A 390 0.29 20.33 -23.89
N ASN A 391 0.11 19.01 -23.88
CA ASN A 391 -0.55 18.34 -22.76
C ASN A 391 0.55 17.75 -21.88
N ASP A 392 0.83 18.41 -20.77
CA ASP A 392 1.99 18.17 -19.95
C ASP A 392 1.64 17.38 -18.68
N THR A 393 2.63 16.70 -18.13
CA THR A 393 2.54 15.99 -16.84
C THR A 393 3.64 16.55 -15.93
N LEU A 394 3.23 17.25 -14.88
CA LEU A 394 4.13 17.90 -13.93
C LEU A 394 4.00 17.24 -12.57
N LEU A 395 5.11 16.72 -12.05
CA LEU A 395 5.21 16.07 -10.74
C LEU A 395 6.22 16.84 -9.90
N GLY A 396 5.79 17.52 -8.84
CA GLY A 396 6.69 18.29 -7.95
C GLY A 396 7.62 17.35 -7.19
N GLY A 397 7.05 16.52 -6.33
CA GLY A 397 7.79 15.53 -5.56
C GLY A 397 7.78 15.89 -4.08
N SER A 398 8.91 16.11 -3.46
CA SER A 398 8.99 16.51 -2.05
C SER A 398 9.63 17.88 -1.90
N GLY A 399 8.96 18.78 -1.21
CA GLY A 399 9.38 20.18 -1.05
C GLY A 399 8.22 21.11 -1.39
N ASN A 400 8.43 22.42 -1.34
CA ASN A 400 7.39 23.38 -1.72
C ASN A 400 7.59 23.81 -3.16
N ASP A 401 6.87 23.16 -4.05
CA ASP A 401 7.06 23.25 -5.49
C ASP A 401 6.18 24.31 -6.14
N SER A 402 6.58 24.75 -7.33
CA SER A 402 5.81 25.63 -8.20
C SER A 402 5.63 24.99 -9.57
N LEU A 403 4.42 24.54 -9.89
CA LEU A 403 4.08 23.87 -11.14
C LEU A 403 3.19 24.78 -12.00
N LEU A 404 3.63 25.02 -13.24
CA LEU A 404 2.91 25.78 -14.26
C LEU A 404 2.71 24.91 -15.50
N GLY A 405 1.48 24.45 -15.76
CA GLY A 405 1.13 23.64 -16.94
C GLY A 405 1.38 24.42 -18.24
N GLY A 406 0.69 25.54 -18.40
CA GLY A 406 0.84 26.43 -19.55
C GLY A 406 -0.40 26.40 -20.43
N SER A 407 -0.29 25.91 -21.67
CA SER A 407 -1.43 25.79 -22.57
C SER A 407 -1.57 24.36 -23.07
N GLY A 408 -2.79 23.82 -23.03
CA GLY A 408 -3.10 22.43 -23.32
C GLY A 408 -3.73 21.79 -22.09
N ASN A 409 -4.01 20.49 -22.16
CA ASN A 409 -4.66 19.79 -21.05
C ASN A 409 -3.59 19.15 -20.18
N ASP A 410 -3.34 19.73 -19.02
CA ASP A 410 -2.21 19.39 -18.17
C ASP A 410 -2.62 18.53 -16.97
N PHE A 411 -1.69 17.73 -16.48
CA PHE A 411 -1.81 16.98 -15.24
C PHE A 411 -0.77 17.48 -14.23
N LEU A 412 -1.24 17.91 -13.06
CA LEU A 412 -0.41 18.49 -12.01
C LEU A 412 -0.57 17.70 -10.71
N LEU A 413 0.55 17.24 -10.17
CA LEU A 413 0.65 16.64 -8.84
C LEU A 413 1.79 17.34 -8.09
N GLY A 414 1.45 18.04 -7.01
CA GLY A 414 2.43 18.72 -6.15
C GLY A 414 3.37 17.72 -5.47
N GLY A 415 2.82 16.66 -4.90
CA GLY A 415 3.58 15.73 -4.07
C GLY A 415 3.56 16.23 -2.63
N THR A 416 4.54 15.89 -1.78
CA THR A 416 4.56 16.30 -0.38
C THR A 416 5.08 17.72 -0.22
N GLY A 417 4.33 18.61 0.44
CA GLY A 417 4.79 19.97 0.70
C GLY A 417 3.64 20.95 0.74
N ASN A 418 3.92 22.23 0.52
CA ASN A 418 2.88 23.22 0.29
C ASN A 418 3.11 23.86 -1.07
N ASP A 419 2.44 23.32 -2.08
CA ASP A 419 2.79 23.59 -3.47
C ASP A 419 1.94 24.71 -4.07
N ARG A 420 2.42 25.24 -5.20
CA ARG A 420 1.70 26.21 -6.03
C ARG A 420 1.46 25.61 -7.39
N LEU A 421 0.20 25.38 -7.72
CA LEU A 421 -0.21 24.72 -8.96
C LEU A 421 -1.03 25.68 -9.82
N ALA A 422 -0.69 25.76 -11.10
CA ALA A 422 -1.45 26.50 -12.10
C ALA A 422 -1.42 25.72 -13.43
N GLY A 423 -2.55 25.13 -13.81
CA GLY A 423 -2.71 24.41 -15.07
C GLY A 423 -2.61 25.35 -16.27
N GLY A 424 -3.36 26.45 -16.24
CA GLY A 424 -3.26 27.50 -17.25
C GLY A 424 -4.45 27.44 -18.20
N GLY A 425 -4.20 27.34 -19.51
CA GLY A 425 -5.27 27.30 -20.50
C GLY A 425 -5.50 25.90 -21.02
N GLY A 426 -6.67 25.33 -20.79
CA GLY A 426 -7.04 23.99 -21.25
C GLY A 426 -8.01 23.33 -20.29
N ASN A 427 -8.14 22.02 -20.36
CA ASN A 427 -8.85 21.23 -19.34
C ASN A 427 -7.81 20.52 -18.48
N ASP A 428 -7.52 21.09 -17.33
CA ASP A 428 -6.43 20.62 -16.49
C ASP A 428 -6.92 19.70 -15.37
N VAL A 429 -6.01 18.88 -14.85
CA VAL A 429 -6.26 17.96 -13.74
C VAL A 429 -5.27 18.25 -12.62
N TYR A 430 -5.80 18.61 -11.45
CA TYR A 430 -5.05 18.82 -10.22
C TYR A 430 -5.31 17.63 -9.31
N LYS A 431 -4.29 16.82 -9.05
CA LYS A 431 -4.46 15.59 -8.28
C LYS A 431 -4.23 15.81 -6.79
N PHE A 432 -5.16 15.32 -5.98
CA PHE A 432 -4.92 15.13 -4.56
C PHE A 432 -4.19 13.80 -4.31
N GLU A 433 -3.26 13.80 -3.35
CA GLU A 433 -2.54 12.62 -2.90
C GLU A 433 -2.40 12.62 -1.39
N THR A 434 -2.56 11.45 -0.77
CA THR A 434 -2.37 11.27 0.67
C THR A 434 -0.97 11.73 1.10
N GLY A 435 -0.91 12.66 2.04
CA GLY A 435 0.36 13.25 2.48
C GLY A 435 0.88 14.37 1.57
N GLY A 436 0.09 14.83 0.60
CA GLY A 436 0.46 15.91 -0.32
C GLY A 436 0.68 17.26 0.38
N GLY A 437 0.04 17.47 1.53
CA GLY A 437 0.20 18.72 2.30
C GLY A 437 -0.84 19.78 1.94
N HIS A 438 -0.48 21.07 2.04
CA HIS A 438 -1.44 22.19 1.90
C HIS A 438 -1.15 23.03 0.64
N ASP A 439 -1.79 22.67 -0.45
CA ASP A 439 -1.51 23.24 -1.76
C ASP A 439 -2.31 24.49 -2.07
N THR A 440 -1.82 25.30 -3.01
CA THR A 440 -2.53 26.45 -3.55
C THR A 440 -2.69 26.31 -5.06
N VAL A 441 -3.93 26.31 -5.53
CA VAL A 441 -4.28 26.32 -6.95
C VAL A 441 -4.64 27.74 -7.39
N MET A 442 -4.08 28.15 -8.52
CA MET A 442 -4.33 29.45 -9.15
C MET A 442 -4.90 29.27 -10.56
N GLY A 443 -5.92 30.06 -10.90
CA GLY A 443 -6.46 30.10 -12.25
C GLY A 443 -7.42 28.96 -12.61
N PHE A 444 -7.94 28.22 -11.62
CA PHE A 444 -8.86 27.10 -11.84
C PHE A 444 -10.12 27.51 -12.63
N ALA A 445 -10.42 26.79 -13.71
CA ALA A 445 -11.59 26.96 -14.54
C ALA A 445 -12.71 25.96 -14.17
N ALA A 446 -13.57 26.34 -13.22
CA ALA A 446 -14.72 25.51 -12.82
C ALA A 446 -15.77 25.35 -13.93
N HIS A 447 -16.66 24.37 -13.81
CA HIS A 447 -17.69 23.99 -14.79
C HIS A 447 -18.64 25.13 -15.20
N ASN A 448 -18.81 26.14 -14.35
CA ASN A 448 -19.63 27.34 -14.63
C ASN A 448 -18.83 28.50 -15.23
N TYR A 449 -17.53 28.32 -15.47
CA TYR A 449 -16.71 29.30 -16.16
C TYR A 449 -17.22 29.45 -17.59
N SER A 450 -17.37 30.69 -18.06
CA SER A 450 -17.97 30.98 -19.37
C SER A 450 -17.09 30.60 -20.58
N GLY A 451 -15.90 30.07 -20.31
CA GLY A 451 -14.98 29.52 -21.31
C GLY A 451 -15.35 28.09 -21.74
N ALA A 452 -14.66 27.56 -22.75
CA ALA A 452 -14.78 26.15 -23.14
C ALA A 452 -13.93 25.20 -22.26
N GLU A 453 -13.08 25.79 -21.42
CA GLU A 453 -12.13 25.15 -20.52
C GLU A 453 -12.81 24.70 -19.23
N ARG A 454 -12.51 23.48 -18.79
CA ARG A 454 -13.02 22.87 -17.56
C ARG A 454 -11.93 22.04 -16.89
N ASP A 455 -11.49 22.55 -15.75
CA ASP A 455 -10.52 21.89 -14.89
C ASP A 455 -11.21 20.90 -13.95
N HIS A 456 -10.45 19.92 -13.48
CA HIS A 456 -10.92 18.94 -12.52
C HIS A 456 -9.93 18.76 -11.38
N PHE A 457 -10.47 18.48 -10.19
CA PHE A 457 -9.73 17.88 -9.10
C PHE A 457 -9.84 16.36 -9.19
N ASP A 458 -8.71 15.68 -9.30
CA ASP A 458 -8.67 14.23 -9.21
C ASP A 458 -8.58 13.81 -7.74
N VAL A 459 -9.68 13.26 -7.23
CA VAL A 459 -9.81 12.68 -5.88
C VAL A 459 -10.02 11.17 -5.94
N SER A 460 -9.93 10.57 -7.13
CA SER A 460 -10.19 9.14 -7.35
C SER A 460 -9.21 8.23 -6.60
N GLY A 461 -8.00 8.72 -6.29
CA GLY A 461 -7.02 8.01 -5.48
C GLY A 461 -7.25 8.08 -3.96
N LEU A 462 -8.32 8.77 -3.52
CA LEU A 462 -8.60 9.02 -2.10
C LEU A 462 -9.85 8.28 -1.58
N GLY A 463 -10.40 7.35 -2.35
CA GLY A 463 -11.63 6.63 -1.99
C GLY A 463 -12.88 7.52 -1.96
N VAL A 464 -12.86 8.65 -2.67
CA VAL A 464 -14.05 9.50 -2.83
C VAL A 464 -14.81 9.09 -4.08
N HIS A 465 -15.94 8.40 -3.89
CA HIS A 465 -16.72 7.78 -4.99
C HIS A 465 -17.80 8.68 -5.59
N SER A 466 -18.22 9.74 -4.88
CA SER A 466 -19.20 10.69 -5.44
C SER A 466 -19.22 12.01 -4.68
N TRP A 467 -19.77 13.03 -5.33
CA TRP A 467 -20.00 14.35 -4.75
C TRP A 467 -20.91 14.33 -3.51
N ASP A 468 -21.91 13.43 -3.50
CA ASP A 468 -22.88 13.31 -2.41
C ASP A 468 -22.34 12.52 -1.20
N TYR A 469 -21.07 12.07 -1.27
CA TYR A 469 -20.37 11.47 -0.15
C TYR A 469 -20.02 12.56 0.89
N ALA A 470 -21.05 12.91 1.68
CA ALA A 470 -21.19 14.15 2.45
C ALA A 470 -20.12 14.42 3.53
N SER A 471 -19.13 13.55 3.70
CA SER A 471 -18.03 13.68 4.66
C SER A 471 -16.63 13.70 4.04
N ALA A 472 -16.47 13.53 2.71
CA ALA A 472 -15.14 13.48 2.12
C ALA A 472 -14.66 14.79 1.52
N ILE A 473 -15.53 15.62 0.92
CA ILE A 473 -15.11 16.91 0.35
C ILE A 473 -15.75 18.03 1.17
N HIS A 474 -14.94 18.69 1.99
CA HIS A 474 -15.35 19.83 2.80
C HIS A 474 -14.81 21.11 2.19
N MET A 475 -15.69 22.06 1.89
CA MET A 475 -15.28 23.35 1.31
C MET A 475 -15.51 24.48 2.31
N THR A 476 -14.46 25.24 2.60
CA THR A 476 -14.51 26.39 3.51
C THR A 476 -14.08 27.65 2.79
N ASP A 477 -14.99 28.61 2.67
CA ASP A 477 -14.68 29.92 2.09
C ASP A 477 -13.79 30.75 3.02
N THR A 478 -12.79 31.41 2.43
CA THR A 478 -11.85 32.29 3.10
C THR A 478 -11.74 33.62 2.36
N SER A 479 -11.00 34.58 2.90
CA SER A 479 -10.71 35.83 2.19
C SER A 479 -9.81 35.65 0.95
N ALA A 480 -9.08 34.54 0.85
CA ALA A 480 -8.14 34.27 -0.24
C ALA A 480 -8.76 33.42 -1.36
N GLY A 481 -9.86 32.72 -1.09
CA GLY A 481 -10.46 31.74 -1.98
C GLY A 481 -11.22 30.68 -1.18
N VAL A 482 -11.41 29.50 -1.74
CA VAL A 482 -12.01 28.36 -1.04
C VAL A 482 -10.93 27.34 -0.67
N VAL A 483 -10.96 26.82 0.55
CA VAL A 483 -10.19 25.64 0.94
C VAL A 483 -11.05 24.42 0.67
N ILE A 484 -10.57 23.52 -0.18
CA ILE A 484 -11.16 22.20 -0.43
C ILE A 484 -10.36 21.20 0.40
N SER A 485 -11.02 20.62 1.39
CA SER A 485 -10.44 19.63 2.28
C SER A 485 -10.96 18.24 1.93
N VAL A 486 -10.05 17.28 1.78
CA VAL A 486 -10.37 15.86 1.62
C VAL A 486 -9.63 15.06 2.68
N GLY A 487 -10.35 14.52 3.67
CA GLY A 487 -9.69 13.98 4.87
C GLY A 487 -8.83 15.04 5.57
N ASP A 488 -7.54 14.76 5.75
CA ASP A 488 -6.55 15.68 6.35
C ASP A 488 -5.80 16.55 5.32
N MET A 489 -6.12 16.43 4.03
CA MET A 489 -5.48 17.19 2.93
C MET A 489 -6.27 18.46 2.64
N ASP A 490 -5.57 19.57 2.36
CA ASP A 490 -6.20 20.84 2.00
C ASP A 490 -5.64 21.40 0.70
N MET A 491 -6.52 21.96 -0.13
CA MET A 491 -6.14 22.71 -1.31
C MET A 491 -6.88 24.06 -1.33
N LEU A 492 -6.13 25.15 -1.30
CA LEU A 492 -6.66 26.51 -1.44
C LEU A 492 -6.81 26.86 -2.92
N VAL A 493 -8.03 27.03 -3.39
CA VAL A 493 -8.32 27.53 -4.74
C VAL A 493 -8.51 29.04 -4.70
N SER A 494 -7.53 29.77 -5.22
CA SER A 494 -7.45 31.22 -5.12
C SER A 494 -8.55 31.92 -5.91
N GLY A 495 -9.21 32.90 -5.27
CA GLY A 495 -10.22 33.76 -5.92
C GLY A 495 -11.56 33.07 -6.24
N MET A 496 -11.77 31.83 -5.82
CA MET A 496 -13.03 31.10 -5.98
C MET A 496 -13.80 30.99 -4.67
N HIS A 497 -15.05 30.55 -4.75
CA HIS A 497 -15.95 30.35 -3.63
C HIS A 497 -16.51 28.92 -3.70
N ALA A 498 -16.87 28.31 -2.58
CA ALA A 498 -17.38 26.93 -2.52
C ALA A 498 -18.58 26.70 -3.45
N SER A 499 -19.43 27.72 -3.60
CA SER A 499 -20.58 27.71 -4.51
C SER A 499 -20.23 27.66 -6.00
N SER A 500 -18.95 27.84 -6.38
CA SER A 500 -18.49 27.72 -7.76
C SER A 500 -18.36 26.26 -8.21
N PHE A 501 -18.34 25.31 -7.27
CA PHE A 501 -18.02 23.91 -7.53
C PHE A 501 -19.25 23.00 -7.52
N SER A 502 -19.17 21.91 -8.27
CA SER A 502 -20.13 20.81 -8.31
C SER A 502 -19.41 19.48 -8.56
N ALA A 503 -20.17 18.39 -8.58
CA ALA A 503 -19.69 17.07 -8.99
C ALA A 503 -18.92 17.06 -10.33
N ALA A 504 -19.24 17.98 -11.23
CA ALA A 504 -18.59 18.04 -12.53
C ALA A 504 -17.13 18.53 -12.49
N ASP A 505 -16.69 19.14 -11.38
CA ASP A 505 -15.32 19.62 -11.21
C ASP A 505 -14.41 18.59 -10.55
N PHE A 506 -14.91 17.37 -10.31
CA PHE A 506 -14.20 16.33 -9.56
C PHE A 506 -14.21 15.03 -10.34
N LEU A 507 -13.05 14.38 -10.39
CA LEU A 507 -12.93 13.00 -10.85
C LEU A 507 -12.97 12.11 -9.62
N PHE A 508 -13.99 11.26 -9.56
CA PHE A 508 -14.24 10.33 -8.46
C PHE A 508 -13.74 8.92 -8.81
N ALA A 509 -13.56 8.11 -7.77
CA ALA A 509 -13.16 6.71 -7.84
C ALA A 509 -14.20 5.81 -8.53
#